data_AF-A0A2S3Y8X4-F1
#
_entry.id   AF-A0A2S3Y8X4-F1
#
_cell.length_a   1.000
_cell.length_b   1.000
_cell.length_c   1.000
_cell.angle_alpha   90.00
_cell.angle_beta   90.00
_cell.angle_gamma   90.00
#
_symmetry.space_group_name_H-M   'P 1'
#
loop_
_entity.id
_entity.type
_entity.pdbx_description
1 polymer ?
#
loop_
_entity_poly.entity_id
_entity_poly.type
_entity_poly.pdbx_seq_one_letter_code
_entity_poly.pdbx_strand_id
1 'polypeptide(L)'
;MTNMTAAPVRGLHGSYDFHDLGRLISLMTGAEKHAPAAHSTTDALWVLYDRVLRVTPATADDPGRDRFLLSKGHGPMAYYAVLAAHGFFDEEVLRGFGTYGSPLGHHPDRLLVPGAEIGSGSLGHGLPLAVGTVLGLRAQGLTDPRVWVLVGDAELDEGSNHEAIAHAGPAGLEQLHTLVIDNASATHGWPGGIASRFEAAGWSAATVDGRDHEALYAAFTAPHPGRPRAVVARVEPKR
;
A
#
# COMPACT_ATOMS: atom_id res chain seq x y z
N MET A 1 -31.43 -22.58 -1.64
CA MET A 1 -30.44 -22.20 -2.66
C MET A 1 -29.14 -21.94 -1.93
N THR A 2 -28.19 -22.85 -2.11
CA THR A 2 -27.04 -23.05 -1.22
C THR A 2 -25.99 -21.98 -1.48
N ASN A 3 -25.54 -21.32 -0.40
CA ASN A 3 -24.54 -20.28 -0.41
C ASN A 3 -23.16 -20.91 -0.73
N MET A 4 -22.63 -20.63 -1.93
CA MET A 4 -21.27 -21.03 -2.31
C MET A 4 -20.30 -20.02 -1.71
N THR A 5 -19.74 -20.37 -0.55
CA THR A 5 -18.52 -19.74 -0.05
C THR A 5 -17.39 -20.02 -1.05
N ALA A 6 -16.93 -19.00 -1.75
CA ALA A 6 -15.75 -19.07 -2.59
C ALA A 6 -14.54 -19.38 -1.69
N ALA A 7 -13.96 -20.57 -1.85
CA ALA A 7 -12.67 -20.90 -1.25
C ALA A 7 -11.57 -20.08 -1.95
N PRO A 8 -10.53 -19.61 -1.23
CA PRO A 8 -9.43 -18.91 -1.85
C PRO A 8 -8.70 -19.85 -2.81
N VAL A 9 -8.53 -19.40 -4.05
CA VAL A 9 -7.74 -20.10 -5.08
C VAL A 9 -6.27 -20.03 -4.66
N ARG A 10 -5.76 -21.08 -4.02
CA ARG A 10 -4.33 -21.24 -3.74
C ARG A 10 -3.60 -21.54 -5.05
N GLY A 11 -2.79 -20.58 -5.51
CA GLY A 11 -1.92 -20.70 -6.68
C GLY A 11 -0.73 -21.64 -6.45
N LEU A 12 -0.19 -22.18 -7.55
CA LEU A 12 0.75 -23.31 -7.64
C LEU A 12 2.23 -22.99 -7.29
N HIS A 13 2.52 -21.98 -6.48
CA HIS A 13 3.88 -21.71 -5.98
C HIS A 13 3.86 -21.80 -4.46
N GLY A 14 4.91 -22.37 -3.86
CA GLY A 14 4.96 -22.76 -2.44
C GLY A 14 4.28 -21.72 -1.55
N SER A 15 3.35 -22.16 -0.69
CA SER A 15 2.47 -21.26 0.06
C SER A 15 3.29 -20.49 1.10
N TYR A 16 3.84 -19.35 0.71
CA TYR A 16 4.48 -18.43 1.63
C TYR A 16 3.46 -17.97 2.67
N ASP A 17 3.91 -17.84 3.91
CA ASP A 17 3.18 -17.15 4.95
C ASP A 17 3.94 -15.90 5.43
N PHE A 18 3.38 -15.18 6.39
CA PHE A 18 3.98 -13.96 6.91
C PHE A 18 5.41 -14.18 7.46
N HIS A 19 5.68 -15.36 8.03
CA HIS A 19 6.98 -15.68 8.63
C HIS A 19 8.08 -15.83 7.58
N ASP A 20 7.73 -16.11 6.32
CA ASP A 20 8.69 -16.17 5.22
C ASP A 20 9.22 -14.80 4.80
N LEU A 21 8.48 -13.71 5.07
CA LEU A 21 8.86 -12.37 4.61
C LEU A 21 10.23 -11.92 5.17
N GLY A 22 10.57 -12.32 6.39
CA GLY A 22 11.89 -12.02 6.96
C GLY A 22 13.03 -12.64 6.15
N ARG A 23 12.85 -13.89 5.71
CA ARG A 23 13.81 -14.58 4.83
C ARG A 23 13.85 -13.93 3.46
N LEU A 24 12.70 -13.63 2.85
CA LEU A 24 12.62 -12.99 1.53
C LEU A 24 13.29 -11.60 1.53
N ILE A 25 13.05 -10.80 2.57
CA ILE A 25 13.71 -9.50 2.76
C ILE A 25 15.23 -9.68 2.87
N SER A 26 15.70 -10.71 3.57
CA SER A 26 17.14 -10.97 3.75
C SER A 26 17.89 -11.32 2.45
N LEU A 27 17.18 -11.68 1.37
CA LEU A 27 17.78 -11.92 0.06
C LEU A 27 18.28 -10.63 -0.61
N MET A 28 17.75 -9.46 -0.21
CA MET A 28 18.08 -8.14 -0.78
C MET A 28 19.19 -7.46 0.03
N THR A 29 20.45 -7.85 -0.22
CA THR A 29 21.63 -7.28 0.45
C THR A 29 22.02 -5.89 -0.07
N GLY A 30 22.71 -5.05 0.72
CA GLY A 30 23.29 -3.78 0.24
C GLY A 30 22.41 -2.53 0.37
N ALA A 31 21.24 -2.64 1.01
CA ALA A 31 20.42 -1.49 1.40
C ALA A 31 20.10 -1.49 2.90
N GLU A 32 21.06 -1.86 3.75
CA GLU A 32 20.91 -1.91 5.20
C GLU A 32 20.41 -0.56 5.77
N LYS A 33 20.80 0.56 5.13
CA LYS A 33 20.34 1.93 5.45
C LYS A 33 18.82 2.14 5.32
N HIS A 34 18.11 1.28 4.60
CA HIS A 34 16.66 1.34 4.39
C HIS A 34 15.90 0.20 5.09
N ALA A 35 16.61 -0.68 5.83
CA ALA A 35 15.97 -1.76 6.56
C ALA A 35 14.88 -1.26 7.52
N PRO A 36 15.05 -0.21 8.35
CA PRO A 36 13.99 0.25 9.24
C PRO A 36 12.71 0.67 8.51
N ALA A 37 12.85 1.28 7.32
CA ALA A 37 11.71 1.68 6.50
C ALA A 37 10.96 0.46 5.95
N ALA A 38 11.68 -0.57 5.49
CA ALA A 38 11.06 -1.82 5.03
C ALA A 38 10.26 -2.49 6.17
N HIS A 39 10.87 -2.62 7.36
CA HIS A 39 10.23 -3.28 8.51
C HIS A 39 8.98 -2.54 9.02
N SER A 40 8.92 -1.21 8.84
CA SER A 40 7.77 -0.40 9.26
C SER A 40 6.49 -0.67 8.46
N THR A 41 6.61 -1.27 7.27
CA THR A 41 5.48 -1.48 6.34
C THR A 41 5.06 -2.94 6.18
N THR A 42 5.85 -3.88 6.71
CA THR A 42 5.75 -5.32 6.37
C THR A 42 4.39 -5.91 6.75
N ASP A 43 3.95 -5.75 8.00
CA ASP A 43 2.66 -6.25 8.49
C ASP A 43 1.47 -5.70 7.69
N ALA A 44 1.45 -4.37 7.51
CA ALA A 44 0.35 -3.71 6.80
C ALA A 44 0.28 -4.10 5.32
N LEU A 45 1.43 -4.23 4.64
CA LEU A 45 1.50 -4.71 3.27
C LEU A 45 1.04 -6.17 3.16
N TRP A 46 1.47 -7.03 4.08
CA TRP A 46 1.07 -8.43 4.11
C TRP A 46 -0.44 -8.57 4.24
N VAL A 47 -1.04 -7.98 5.29
CA VAL A 47 -2.51 -8.03 5.51
C VAL A 47 -3.26 -7.49 4.29
N LEU A 48 -2.75 -6.41 3.68
CA LEU A 48 -3.38 -5.80 2.53
C LEU A 48 -3.39 -6.75 1.31
N TYR A 49 -2.26 -7.38 0.96
CA TYR A 49 -2.19 -8.31 -0.18
C TYR A 49 -2.85 -9.67 0.09
N ASP A 50 -2.70 -10.21 1.30
CA ASP A 50 -3.16 -11.56 1.64
C ASP A 50 -4.69 -11.61 1.84
N ARG A 51 -5.29 -10.54 2.39
CA ARG A 51 -6.68 -10.59 2.86
C ARG A 51 -7.59 -9.55 2.24
N VAL A 52 -7.07 -8.48 1.65
CA VAL A 52 -7.87 -7.32 1.26
C VAL A 52 -7.90 -7.08 -0.23
N LEU A 53 -6.76 -6.99 -0.90
CA LEU A 53 -6.70 -6.62 -2.31
C LEU A 53 -7.24 -7.72 -3.21
N ARG A 54 -8.06 -7.33 -4.17
CA ARG A 54 -8.48 -8.20 -5.28
C ARG A 54 -7.48 -8.06 -6.42
N VAL A 55 -6.30 -8.65 -6.27
CA VAL A 55 -5.28 -8.72 -7.32
C VAL A 55 -4.40 -9.95 -7.15
N THR A 56 -4.09 -10.60 -8.26
CA THR A 56 -3.14 -11.72 -8.36
C THR A 56 -2.33 -11.55 -9.64
N PRO A 57 -1.24 -12.31 -9.84
CA PRO A 57 -0.53 -12.31 -11.12
C PRO A 57 -1.44 -12.64 -12.31
N ALA A 58 -2.41 -13.55 -12.13
CA ALA A 58 -3.36 -13.94 -13.18
C ALA A 58 -4.42 -12.87 -13.48
N THR A 59 -4.66 -11.93 -12.56
CA THR A 59 -5.65 -10.87 -12.70
C THR A 59 -5.03 -9.48 -12.79
N ALA A 60 -3.71 -9.39 -12.98
CA ALA A 60 -2.97 -8.12 -13.01
C ALA A 60 -3.42 -7.16 -14.12
N ASP A 61 -3.98 -7.69 -15.22
CA ASP A 61 -4.52 -6.91 -16.32
C ASP A 61 -6.05 -6.77 -16.29
N ASP A 62 -6.72 -7.34 -15.30
CA ASP A 62 -8.18 -7.24 -15.16
C ASP A 62 -8.58 -5.78 -14.86
N PRO A 63 -9.46 -5.15 -15.66
CA PRO A 63 -9.95 -3.80 -15.35
C PRO A 63 -10.64 -3.72 -13.98
N GLY A 64 -11.28 -4.80 -13.52
CA GLY A 64 -12.00 -4.91 -12.26
C GLY A 64 -11.14 -5.12 -11.00
N ARG A 65 -9.82 -5.29 -11.13
CA ARG A 65 -8.94 -5.51 -9.96
C ARG A 65 -8.79 -4.25 -9.10
N ASP A 66 -8.45 -4.44 -7.83
CA ASP A 66 -8.00 -3.31 -7.02
C ASP A 66 -6.61 -2.81 -7.48
N ARG A 67 -6.36 -1.50 -7.32
CA ARG A 67 -5.06 -0.87 -7.61
C ARG A 67 -4.31 -0.58 -6.31
N PHE A 68 -3.00 -0.80 -6.29
CA PHE A 68 -2.16 -0.49 -5.13
C PHE A 68 -0.96 0.37 -5.52
N LEU A 69 -0.88 1.57 -4.94
CA LEU A 69 0.17 2.53 -5.18
C LEU A 69 1.06 2.61 -3.94
N LEU A 70 2.31 2.14 -4.05
CA LEU A 70 3.31 2.40 -3.02
C LEU A 70 3.88 3.82 -3.22
N SER A 71 3.32 4.82 -2.52
CA SER A 71 3.84 6.20 -2.57
C SER A 71 5.14 6.33 -1.80
N LYS A 72 5.22 5.64 -0.64
CA LYS A 72 6.43 5.53 0.18
C LYS A 72 7.45 4.61 -0.50
N GLY A 73 7.99 5.07 -1.63
CA GLY A 73 8.86 4.28 -2.50
C GLY A 73 10.24 4.01 -1.92
N HIS A 74 10.65 4.70 -0.86
CA HIS A 74 11.95 4.47 -0.21
C HIS A 74 11.92 3.20 0.65
N GLY A 75 12.89 2.31 0.43
CA GLY A 75 12.99 1.04 1.15
C GLY A 75 11.92 0.00 0.74
N PRO A 76 11.73 -0.26 -0.57
CA PRO A 76 10.64 -1.09 -1.09
C PRO A 76 10.83 -2.59 -0.84
N MET A 77 11.83 -3.00 -0.06
CA MET A 77 12.16 -4.42 0.16
C MET A 77 10.98 -5.21 0.71
N ALA A 78 10.23 -4.68 1.67
CA ALA A 78 9.03 -5.35 2.17
C ALA A 78 7.97 -5.52 1.08
N TYR A 79 7.81 -4.52 0.21
CA TYR A 79 6.89 -4.59 -0.91
C TYR A 79 7.31 -5.63 -1.95
N TYR A 80 8.59 -5.67 -2.32
CA TYR A 80 9.10 -6.69 -3.24
C TYR A 80 9.00 -8.10 -2.66
N ALA A 81 9.27 -8.27 -1.36
CA ALA A 81 9.09 -9.55 -0.68
C ALA A 81 7.61 -10.01 -0.71
N VAL A 82 6.67 -9.10 -0.46
CA VAL A 82 5.22 -9.40 -0.58
C VAL A 82 4.84 -9.75 -2.01
N LEU A 83 5.31 -9.01 -3.02
CA LEU A 83 5.03 -9.34 -4.43
C LEU A 83 5.60 -10.72 -4.82
N ALA A 84 6.82 -11.06 -4.39
CA ALA A 84 7.39 -12.39 -4.60
C ALA A 84 6.57 -13.48 -3.90
N ALA A 85 6.16 -13.23 -2.65
CA ALA A 85 5.35 -14.17 -1.87
C ALA A 85 3.98 -14.44 -2.51
N HIS A 86 3.40 -13.44 -3.19
CA HIS A 86 2.15 -13.57 -3.94
C HIS A 86 2.34 -13.98 -5.41
N GLY A 87 3.57 -14.37 -5.81
CA GLY A 87 3.86 -14.97 -7.11
C GLY A 87 3.90 -13.99 -8.28
N PHE A 88 4.06 -12.67 -8.04
CA PHE A 88 4.24 -11.71 -9.13
C PHE A 88 5.57 -11.88 -9.87
N PHE A 89 6.57 -12.45 -9.19
CA PHE A 89 7.85 -12.87 -9.76
C PHE A 89 8.53 -13.88 -8.82
N ASP A 90 9.52 -14.62 -9.32
CA ASP A 90 10.26 -15.61 -8.54
C ASP A 90 11.13 -14.97 -7.44
N GLU A 91 11.23 -15.62 -6.28
CA GLU A 91 12.03 -15.10 -5.16
C GLU A 91 13.52 -14.90 -5.51
N GLU A 92 14.05 -15.65 -6.48
CA GLU A 92 15.45 -15.50 -6.92
C GLU A 92 15.73 -14.12 -7.52
N VAL A 93 14.71 -13.43 -8.05
CA VAL A 93 14.83 -12.04 -8.54
C VAL A 93 15.23 -11.09 -7.40
N LEU A 94 14.83 -11.38 -6.15
CA LEU A 94 15.16 -10.56 -4.97
C LEU A 94 16.68 -10.43 -4.76
N ARG A 95 17.46 -11.45 -5.11
CA ARG A 95 18.93 -11.41 -4.99
C ARG A 95 19.59 -10.36 -5.89
N GLY A 96 18.92 -9.99 -6.97
CA GLY A 96 19.40 -8.98 -7.90
C GLY A 96 19.16 -7.55 -7.43
N PHE A 97 18.48 -7.32 -6.32
CA PHE A 97 18.12 -5.97 -5.86
C PHE A 97 19.31 -5.00 -5.82
N GLY A 98 19.12 -3.81 -6.40
CA GLY A 98 20.14 -2.75 -6.45
C GLY A 98 21.31 -3.02 -7.41
N THR A 99 21.38 -4.17 -8.06
CA THR A 99 22.41 -4.48 -9.06
C THR A 99 22.07 -3.92 -10.44
N TYR A 100 23.09 -3.71 -11.29
CA TYR A 100 22.90 -3.24 -12.66
C TYR A 100 22.02 -4.22 -13.46
N GLY A 101 20.99 -3.69 -14.12
CA GLY A 101 20.06 -4.48 -14.95
C GLY A 101 18.97 -5.22 -14.18
N SER A 102 18.97 -5.14 -12.84
CA SER A 102 17.88 -5.68 -12.04
C SER A 102 16.60 -4.86 -12.21
N PRO A 103 15.42 -5.52 -12.27
CA PRO A 103 14.15 -4.81 -12.21
C PRO A 103 13.88 -4.20 -10.82
N LEU A 104 14.56 -4.68 -9.78
CA LEU A 104 14.32 -4.28 -8.39
C LEU A 104 15.33 -3.20 -7.97
N GLY A 105 14.93 -1.94 -8.11
CA GLY A 105 15.70 -0.78 -7.65
C GLY A 105 15.36 -0.34 -6.22
N HIS A 106 16.09 0.65 -5.70
CA HIS A 106 15.80 1.30 -4.41
C HIS A 106 14.47 2.05 -4.36
N HIS A 107 13.83 2.19 -5.52
CA HIS A 107 12.52 2.74 -5.75
C HIS A 107 11.80 1.85 -6.77
N PRO A 108 10.51 1.51 -6.56
CA PRO A 108 9.73 0.76 -7.53
C PRO A 108 9.64 1.48 -8.87
N ASP A 109 9.76 0.71 -9.95
CA ASP A 109 9.52 1.14 -11.32
C ASP A 109 8.40 0.29 -11.93
N ARG A 110 7.26 0.92 -12.26
CA ARG A 110 6.10 0.22 -12.85
C ARG A 110 6.37 -0.46 -14.18
N LEU A 111 7.42 -0.04 -14.91
CA LEU A 111 7.77 -0.63 -16.20
C LEU A 111 8.60 -1.91 -16.02
N LEU A 112 9.24 -2.08 -14.87
CA LEU A 112 10.17 -3.18 -14.60
C LEU A 112 9.64 -4.19 -13.59
N VAL A 113 8.87 -3.75 -12.59
CA VAL A 113 8.41 -4.58 -11.47
C VAL A 113 6.98 -5.06 -11.71
N PRO A 114 6.76 -6.37 -11.95
CA PRO A 114 5.40 -6.92 -12.04
C PRO A 114 4.61 -6.65 -10.76
N GLY A 115 3.38 -6.13 -10.91
CA GLY A 115 2.51 -5.78 -9.79
C GLY A 115 2.68 -4.35 -9.24
N ALA A 116 3.72 -3.61 -9.65
CA ALA A 116 3.88 -2.21 -9.28
C ALA A 116 3.01 -1.29 -10.15
N GLU A 117 2.05 -0.59 -9.55
CA GLU A 117 1.14 0.30 -10.28
C GLU A 117 1.83 1.58 -10.76
N ILE A 118 2.76 2.11 -9.97
CA ILE A 118 3.44 3.39 -10.20
C ILE A 118 4.96 3.26 -10.02
N GLY A 119 5.69 4.09 -10.77
CA GLY A 119 7.05 4.45 -10.38
C GLY A 119 6.98 5.44 -9.22
N SER A 120 7.72 5.19 -8.14
CA SER A 120 7.68 6.05 -6.94
C SER A 120 9.08 6.46 -6.48
N GLY A 121 9.16 7.24 -5.41
CA GLY A 121 10.44 7.69 -4.82
C GLY A 121 10.53 9.18 -4.57
N SER A 122 9.74 9.97 -5.29
CA SER A 122 9.49 11.37 -4.94
C SER A 122 8.27 11.41 -4.01
N LEU A 123 8.50 11.82 -2.75
CA LEU A 123 7.44 11.95 -1.74
C LEU A 123 6.27 12.79 -2.27
N GLY A 124 5.06 12.48 -1.82
CA GLY A 124 3.88 13.30 -2.10
C GLY A 124 3.17 13.05 -3.43
N HIS A 125 3.68 12.18 -4.31
CA HIS A 125 3.05 11.94 -5.61
C HIS A 125 1.95 10.88 -5.59
N GLY A 126 2.06 9.83 -4.76
CA GLY A 126 1.20 8.66 -4.87
C GLY A 126 -0.26 8.95 -4.52
N LEU A 127 -0.55 9.80 -3.53
CA LEU A 127 -1.94 10.12 -3.16
C LEU A 127 -2.65 10.97 -4.23
N PRO A 128 -2.06 12.04 -4.80
CA PRO A 128 -2.60 12.70 -6.00
C PRO A 128 -2.82 11.74 -7.17
N LEU A 129 -1.87 10.82 -7.43
CA LEU A 129 -2.03 9.80 -8.47
C LEU A 129 -3.21 8.86 -8.17
N ALA A 130 -3.41 8.48 -6.90
CA ALA A 130 -4.53 7.66 -6.47
C ALA A 130 -5.87 8.37 -6.68
N VAL A 131 -5.95 9.67 -6.36
CA VAL A 131 -7.12 10.52 -6.67
C VAL A 131 -7.42 10.50 -8.17
N GLY A 132 -6.41 10.76 -9.01
CA GLY A 132 -6.56 10.71 -10.46
C GLY A 132 -6.99 9.33 -10.97
N THR A 133 -6.47 8.25 -10.37
CA THR A 133 -6.81 6.88 -10.72
C THR A 133 -8.28 6.57 -10.43
N VAL A 134 -8.81 6.98 -9.27
CA VAL A 134 -10.24 6.82 -8.95
C VAL A 134 -11.10 7.56 -9.95
N LEU A 135 -10.77 8.82 -10.26
CA LEU A 135 -11.51 9.61 -11.23
C LEU A 135 -11.47 8.98 -12.64
N GLY A 136 -10.32 8.45 -13.04
CA GLY A 136 -10.16 7.75 -14.32
C GLY A 136 -10.96 6.45 -14.40
N LEU A 137 -11.04 5.67 -13.32
CA LEU A 137 -11.87 4.47 -13.25
C LEU A 137 -13.36 4.83 -13.34
N ARG A 138 -13.81 5.85 -12.59
CA ARG A 138 -15.19 6.34 -12.66
C ARG A 138 -15.58 6.82 -14.06
N ALA A 139 -14.69 7.53 -14.75
CA ALA A 139 -14.91 7.97 -16.13
C ALA A 139 -15.08 6.80 -17.10
N GLN A 140 -14.51 5.63 -16.80
CA GLN A 140 -14.69 4.38 -17.55
C GLN A 140 -15.92 3.57 -17.10
N GLY A 141 -16.72 4.07 -16.15
CA GLY A 141 -17.85 3.34 -15.57
C GLY A 141 -17.47 2.28 -14.54
N LEU A 142 -16.20 2.25 -14.09
CA LEU A 142 -15.69 1.29 -13.11
C LEU A 142 -15.76 1.90 -11.70
N THR A 143 -16.87 1.64 -11.01
CA THR A 143 -17.12 2.20 -9.66
C THR A 143 -16.85 1.21 -8.52
N ASP A 144 -16.68 -0.07 -8.83
CA ASP A 144 -16.41 -1.14 -7.87
C ASP A 144 -14.92 -1.31 -7.50
N PRO A 145 -13.93 -1.16 -8.41
CA PRO A 145 -12.52 -1.31 -8.06
C PRO A 145 -12.05 -0.29 -7.02
N ARG A 146 -11.29 -0.75 -6.02
CA ARG A 146 -10.69 0.12 -5.00
C ARG A 146 -9.30 0.55 -5.43
N VAL A 147 -8.93 1.78 -5.05
CA VAL A 147 -7.58 2.31 -5.21
C VAL A 147 -6.97 2.51 -3.84
N TRP A 148 -5.94 1.73 -3.56
CA TRP A 148 -5.16 1.81 -2.35
C TRP A 148 -3.88 2.59 -2.59
N VAL A 149 -3.53 3.45 -1.65
CA VAL A 149 -2.23 4.12 -1.62
C VAL A 149 -1.62 3.99 -0.24
N LEU A 150 -0.36 3.55 -0.18
CA LEU A 150 0.44 3.56 1.04
C LEU A 150 1.34 4.79 1.03
N VAL A 151 1.15 5.66 2.01
CA VAL A 151 2.00 6.83 2.26
C VAL A 151 2.74 6.70 3.59
N GLY A 152 3.93 7.29 3.68
CA GLY A 152 4.57 7.55 4.97
C GLY A 152 4.05 8.84 5.62
N ASP A 153 4.15 8.93 6.94
CA ASP A 153 3.92 10.18 7.67
C ASP A 153 4.73 11.38 7.15
N ALA A 154 6.01 11.21 6.81
CA ALA A 154 6.83 12.27 6.21
C ALA A 154 6.34 12.70 4.81
N GLU A 155 5.59 11.86 4.08
CA GLU A 155 4.96 12.32 2.84
C GLU A 155 3.84 13.31 3.09
N LEU A 156 3.26 13.33 4.29
CA LEU A 156 2.22 14.28 4.67
C LEU A 156 2.78 15.69 4.93
N ASP A 157 4.10 15.89 4.87
CA ASP A 157 4.71 17.22 4.81
C ASP A 157 4.61 17.83 3.38
N GLU A 158 4.39 17.01 2.35
CA GLU A 158 4.35 17.47 0.95
C GLU A 158 3.00 18.11 0.58
N GLY A 159 3.05 19.32 0.00
CA GLY A 159 1.86 20.11 -0.32
C GLY A 159 0.86 19.40 -1.25
N SER A 160 1.35 18.57 -2.18
CA SER A 160 0.51 17.79 -3.08
C SER A 160 -0.40 16.81 -2.33
N ASN A 161 0.06 16.23 -1.22
CA ASN A 161 -0.79 15.41 -0.36
C ASN A 161 -1.85 16.23 0.36
N HIS A 162 -1.54 17.47 0.76
CA HIS A 162 -2.53 18.37 1.38
C HIS A 162 -3.66 18.70 0.40
N GLU A 163 -3.31 19.02 -0.86
CA GLU A 163 -4.28 19.28 -1.92
C GLU A 163 -5.15 18.06 -2.21
N ALA A 164 -4.55 16.88 -2.33
CA ALA A 164 -5.28 15.63 -2.57
C ALA A 164 -6.25 15.30 -1.43
N ILE A 165 -5.83 15.49 -0.17
CA ILE A 165 -6.67 15.27 1.02
C ILE A 165 -7.85 16.24 1.04
N ALA A 166 -7.59 17.52 0.78
CA ALA A 166 -8.62 18.56 0.76
C ALA A 166 -9.66 18.33 -0.36
N HIS A 167 -9.25 17.74 -1.49
CA HIS A 167 -10.13 17.46 -2.62
C HIS A 167 -10.96 16.18 -2.45
N ALA A 168 -10.33 15.07 -2.05
CA ALA A 168 -10.94 13.74 -2.16
C ALA A 168 -12.17 13.54 -1.26
N GLY A 169 -12.19 14.15 -0.09
CA GLY A 169 -13.32 14.07 0.85
C GLY A 169 -14.59 14.73 0.29
N PRO A 170 -14.57 16.04 -0.03
CA PRO A 170 -15.70 16.71 -0.68
C PRO A 170 -16.12 16.10 -2.01
N ALA A 171 -15.18 15.50 -2.76
CA ALA A 171 -15.46 14.80 -4.00
C ALA A 171 -16.10 13.39 -3.81
N GLY A 172 -16.26 12.93 -2.56
CA GLY A 172 -16.90 11.64 -2.26
C GLY A 172 -16.19 10.46 -2.93
N LEU A 173 -14.85 10.45 -2.91
CA LEU A 173 -14.03 9.41 -3.54
C LEU A 173 -14.02 8.12 -2.70
N GLU A 174 -15.18 7.48 -2.55
CA GLU A 174 -15.36 6.27 -1.74
C GLU A 174 -14.45 5.10 -2.15
N GLN A 175 -14.04 5.01 -3.42
CA GLN A 175 -13.09 3.99 -3.90
C GLN A 175 -11.65 4.21 -3.40
N LEU A 176 -11.34 5.37 -2.80
CA LEU A 176 -10.00 5.73 -2.35
C LEU A 176 -9.75 5.28 -0.91
N HIS A 177 -8.72 4.46 -0.76
CA HIS A 177 -8.21 3.99 0.53
C HIS A 177 -6.75 4.43 0.70
N THR A 178 -6.48 5.14 1.80
CA THR A 178 -5.14 5.63 2.15
C THR A 178 -4.67 4.90 3.40
N LEU A 179 -3.60 4.12 3.28
CA LEU A 179 -2.85 3.57 4.40
C LEU A 179 -1.70 4.51 4.72
N VAL A 180 -1.69 5.08 5.92
CA VAL A 180 -0.60 5.90 6.42
C VAL A 180 0.23 5.08 7.40
N ILE A 181 1.53 4.93 7.14
CA ILE A 181 2.47 4.36 8.11
C ILE A 181 3.03 5.49 8.96
N ASP A 182 2.63 5.51 10.23
CA ASP A 182 3.03 6.51 11.22
C ASP A 182 4.13 5.95 12.13
N ASN A 183 5.36 6.38 11.88
CA ASN A 183 6.54 6.05 12.68
C ASN A 183 7.14 7.31 13.34
N ALA A 184 6.32 8.34 13.54
CA ALA A 184 6.70 9.60 14.16
C ALA A 184 7.93 10.29 13.54
N SER A 185 8.10 10.18 12.21
CA SER A 185 9.19 10.77 11.43
C SER A 185 8.81 12.03 10.66
N ALA A 186 7.54 12.42 10.65
CA ALA A 186 7.09 13.68 10.05
C ALA A 186 7.78 14.89 10.69
N THR A 187 8.19 15.87 9.86
CA THR A 187 8.95 17.05 10.30
C THR A 187 8.07 18.01 11.07
N HIS A 188 6.88 18.28 10.55
CA HIS A 188 5.96 19.25 11.13
C HIS A 188 4.94 18.55 12.05
N GLY A 189 4.51 17.34 11.66
CA GLY A 189 3.41 16.64 12.32
C GLY A 189 2.09 17.42 12.22
N TRP A 190 0.98 16.76 12.54
CA TRP A 190 -0.34 17.40 12.52
C TRP A 190 -0.93 17.51 13.92
N PRO A 191 -1.31 18.73 14.38
CA PRO A 191 -2.03 18.90 15.63
C PRO A 191 -3.30 18.05 15.66
N GLY A 192 -3.53 17.32 16.75
CA GLY A 192 -4.65 16.36 16.85
C GLY A 192 -4.39 15.00 16.19
N GLY A 193 -3.22 14.81 15.57
CA GLY A 193 -2.81 13.57 14.92
C GLY A 193 -3.34 13.41 13.51
N ILE A 194 -2.74 12.46 12.77
CA ILE A 194 -2.97 12.28 11.34
C ILE A 194 -4.44 12.06 11.01
N ALA A 195 -5.11 11.16 11.74
CA ALA A 195 -6.52 10.82 11.50
C ALA A 195 -7.46 12.04 11.59
N SER A 196 -7.24 12.93 12.57
CA SER A 196 -8.09 14.11 12.76
C SER A 196 -8.07 15.07 11.56
N ARG A 197 -6.92 15.15 10.87
CA ARG A 197 -6.79 16.00 9.67
C ARG A 197 -7.58 15.43 8.49
N PHE A 198 -7.54 14.11 8.31
CA PHE A 198 -8.35 13.43 7.30
C PHE A 198 -9.85 13.61 7.61
N GLU A 199 -10.25 13.45 8.87
CA GLU A 199 -11.65 13.68 9.30
C GLU A 199 -12.12 15.11 9.04
N ALA A 200 -11.28 16.10 9.35
CA ALA A 200 -11.55 17.51 9.07
C ALA A 200 -11.72 17.79 7.56
N ALA A 201 -11.11 16.98 6.70
CA ALA A 201 -11.27 17.03 5.25
C ALA A 201 -12.42 16.15 4.72
N GLY A 202 -13.28 15.60 5.58
CA GLY A 202 -14.45 14.80 5.17
C GLY A 202 -14.19 13.30 4.99
N TRP A 203 -13.01 12.80 5.34
CA TRP A 203 -12.66 11.38 5.21
C TRP A 203 -13.11 10.56 6.41
N SER A 204 -13.44 9.29 6.20
CA SER A 204 -13.47 8.32 7.30
C SER A 204 -12.04 7.99 7.72
N ALA A 205 -11.69 8.10 9.00
CA ALA A 205 -10.35 7.79 9.47
C ALA A 205 -10.36 6.86 10.68
N ALA A 206 -9.28 6.10 10.85
CA ALA A 206 -9.01 5.32 12.05
C ALA A 206 -7.49 5.22 12.28
N THR A 207 -7.08 5.19 13.55
CA THR A 207 -5.71 4.87 13.95
C THR A 207 -5.70 3.50 14.61
N VAL A 208 -4.79 2.61 14.19
CA VAL A 208 -4.64 1.25 14.72
C VAL A 208 -3.18 0.93 14.99
N ASP A 209 -2.94 -0.14 15.77
CA ASP A 209 -1.61 -0.74 15.90
C ASP A 209 -1.22 -1.38 14.56
N GLY A 210 -0.11 -0.92 13.98
CA GLY A 210 0.41 -1.40 12.71
C GLY A 210 1.05 -2.79 12.78
N ARG A 211 1.15 -3.39 13.97
CA ARG A 211 1.63 -4.77 14.20
C ARG A 211 0.50 -5.77 14.46
N ASP A 212 -0.72 -5.28 14.68
CA ASP A 212 -1.89 -6.14 14.90
C ASP A 212 -2.61 -6.40 13.57
N HIS A 213 -2.45 -7.62 13.05
CA HIS A 213 -3.00 -8.02 11.75
C HIS A 213 -4.54 -8.00 11.74
N GLU A 214 -5.19 -8.31 12.87
CA GLU A 214 -6.65 -8.27 12.96
C GLU A 214 -7.16 -6.83 13.07
N ALA A 215 -6.46 -5.96 13.81
CA ALA A 215 -6.80 -4.53 13.85
C ALA A 215 -6.63 -3.87 12.48
N LEU A 216 -5.55 -4.19 11.76
CA LEU A 216 -5.32 -3.75 10.38
C LEU A 216 -6.44 -4.22 9.46
N TYR A 217 -6.73 -5.53 9.45
CA TYR A 217 -7.78 -6.09 8.60
C TYR A 217 -9.14 -5.45 8.90
N ALA A 218 -9.52 -5.37 10.18
CA ALA A 218 -10.78 -4.74 10.58
C ALA A 218 -10.86 -3.27 10.14
N ALA A 219 -9.77 -2.51 10.25
CA ALA A 219 -9.72 -1.12 9.82
C ALA A 219 -9.78 -0.95 8.29
N PHE A 220 -9.16 -1.88 7.54
CA PHE A 220 -9.16 -1.90 6.07
C PHE A 220 -10.53 -2.26 5.48
N THR A 221 -11.31 -3.09 6.17
CA THR A 221 -12.62 -3.56 5.71
C THR A 221 -13.81 -2.84 6.35
N ALA A 222 -13.56 -1.89 7.26
CA ALA A 222 -14.63 -1.14 7.92
C ALA A 222 -15.44 -0.33 6.89
N PRO A 223 -16.79 -0.37 6.90
CA PRO A 223 -17.62 0.42 5.98
C PRO A 223 -17.43 1.93 6.13
N HIS A 224 -17.41 2.66 5.02
CA HIS A 224 -17.26 4.13 4.98
C HIS A 224 -18.08 4.76 3.83
N PRO A 225 -19.41 4.56 3.79
CA PRO A 225 -20.24 4.94 2.65
C PRO A 225 -20.11 6.43 2.28
N GLY A 226 -19.93 6.70 0.99
CA GLY A 226 -19.83 8.05 0.43
C GLY A 226 -18.56 8.83 0.77
N ARG A 227 -17.58 8.23 1.46
CA ARG A 227 -16.36 8.93 1.92
C ARG A 227 -15.11 8.13 1.57
N PRO A 228 -14.00 8.78 1.19
CA PRO A 228 -12.70 8.11 1.15
C PRO A 228 -12.27 7.68 2.57
N ARG A 229 -11.39 6.68 2.64
CA ARG A 229 -10.95 6.06 3.90
C ARG A 229 -9.46 6.28 4.14
N ALA A 230 -9.10 6.69 5.35
CA ALA A 230 -7.74 6.74 5.84
C ALA A 230 -7.55 5.77 7.01
N VAL A 231 -6.52 4.94 6.98
CA VAL A 231 -6.11 4.09 8.10
C VAL A 231 -4.67 4.44 8.46
N VAL A 232 -4.49 4.96 9.67
CA VAL A 232 -3.18 5.30 10.23
C VAL A 232 -2.69 4.09 11.03
N ALA A 233 -1.74 3.36 10.46
CA ALA A 233 -1.06 2.25 11.14
C ALA A 233 0.14 2.82 11.91
N ARG A 234 0.02 2.88 13.23
CA ARG A 234 1.11 3.34 14.11
C ARG A 234 2.10 2.21 14.32
N VAL A 235 3.37 2.50 14.10
CA VAL A 235 4.48 1.59 14.37
C VAL A 235 5.52 2.28 15.25
N GLU A 236 6.60 1.58 15.57
CA GLU A 236 7.65 2.10 16.43
C GLU A 236 8.32 3.33 15.80
N PRO A 237 8.71 4.34 16.61
CA PRO A 237 9.39 5.52 16.11
C PRO A 237 10.67 5.18 15.34
N LYS A 238 10.93 5.92 14.26
CA LYS A 238 12.21 5.84 13.55
C LYS A 238 13.34 6.29 14.50
N ARG A 239 14.23 5.37 14.86
CA ARG A 239 15.44 5.65 15.66
C ARG A 239 16.50 6.39 14.84
#